data_AF-A0A537IDN4-F1
#
_entry.id   AF-A0A537IDN4-F1
#
_cell.length_a   1.000
_cell.length_b   1.000
_cell.length_c   1.000
_cell.angle_alpha   90.00
_cell.angle_beta   90.00
_cell.angle_gamma   90.00
#
_symmetry.space_group_name_H-M   'P 1'
#
loop_
_entity.id
_entity.type
_entity.pdbx_description
1 polymer ?
#
loop_
_entity_poly.entity_id
_entity_poly.type
_entity_poly.pdbx_seq_one_letter_code
_entity_poly.pdbx_strand_id
1 'polypeptide(L)'
;MELFFVAFYAANSLMKISFQEKMLSIDEASELYAKLYKEYVGFDIPGEYWQLHHVMPDYDLYSPSYLIAAVRKSELIKRLRSRLGETWWDSTKAGDYLKQIMSPGADIDLDEFSKLDTSPFLKPLLKPEN
;
A
#
# COMPACT_ATOMS: atom_id res chain seq x y z
N MET A 1 6.68 -12.07 0.98
CA MET A 1 7.03 -10.64 0.86
C MET A 1 5.86 -9.70 1.16
N GLU A 2 4.64 -10.06 0.80
CA GLU A 2 3.46 -9.19 0.99
C GLU A 2 3.14 -8.92 2.48
N LEU A 3 3.38 -9.88 3.37
CA LEU A 3 3.23 -9.66 4.82
C LEU A 3 4.22 -8.62 5.36
N PHE A 4 5.49 -8.70 4.94
CA PHE A 4 6.51 -7.70 5.27
C PHE A 4 6.12 -6.32 4.71
N PHE A 5 5.66 -6.26 3.46
CA PHE A 5 5.17 -5.03 2.84
C PHE A 5 4.06 -4.38 3.68
N VAL A 6 3.05 -5.15 4.09
CA VAL A 6 1.94 -4.63 4.91
C VAL A 6 2.45 -4.12 6.26
N ALA A 7 3.26 -4.91 6.97
CA ALA A 7 3.81 -4.51 8.26
C ALA A 7 4.68 -3.25 8.16
N PHE A 8 5.55 -3.19 7.15
CA PHE A 8 6.44 -2.07 6.88
C PHE A 8 5.68 -0.77 6.63
N TYR A 9 4.74 -0.78 5.66
CA TYR A 9 4.00 0.42 5.30
C TYR A 9 2.95 0.81 6.34
N ALA A 10 2.44 -0.15 7.12
CA ALA A 10 1.56 0.15 8.27
C ALA A 10 2.32 0.87 9.39
N ALA A 11 3.48 0.34 9.81
CA ALA A 11 4.33 0.98 10.82
C ALA A 11 4.74 2.40 10.38
N ASN A 12 5.08 2.56 9.10
CA ASN A 12 5.46 3.87 8.56
C ASN A 12 4.28 4.85 8.57
N SER A 13 3.10 4.39 8.13
CA SER A 13 1.88 5.21 8.11
C SER A 13 1.47 5.66 9.51
N LEU A 14 1.52 4.76 10.50
CA LEU A 14 1.20 5.09 11.90
C LEU A 14 2.15 6.15 12.48
N MET A 15 3.44 6.04 12.17
CA MET A 15 4.40 7.07 12.58
C MET A 15 4.09 8.40 11.89
N LYS A 16 3.89 8.45 10.57
CA LYS A 16 3.60 9.71 9.86
C LYS A 16 2.33 10.40 10.34
N ILE A 17 1.26 9.63 10.58
CA ILE A 17 0.03 10.16 11.16
C ILE A 17 0.31 10.78 12.52
N SER A 18 1.06 10.07 13.39
CA SER A 18 1.42 10.60 14.71
C SER A 18 2.33 11.82 14.63
N PHE A 19 3.29 11.84 13.71
CA PHE A 19 4.18 12.97 13.47
C PHE A 19 3.38 14.25 13.17
N GLN A 20 2.38 14.14 12.30
CA GLN A 20 1.51 15.25 11.90
C GLN A 20 0.49 15.62 12.99
N GLU A 21 -0.26 14.65 13.53
CA GLU A 21 -1.33 14.91 14.51
C GLU A 21 -0.80 15.41 15.85
N LYS A 22 0.39 14.97 16.25
CA LYS A 22 0.99 15.28 17.56
C LYS A 22 2.16 16.25 17.48
N MET A 23 2.50 16.72 16.28
CA MET A 23 3.62 17.63 16.03
C MET A 23 4.93 17.10 16.65
N LEU A 24 5.22 15.81 16.43
CA LEU A 24 6.41 15.18 16.98
C LEU A 24 7.68 15.83 16.40
N SER A 25 8.72 15.93 17.21
CA SER A 25 10.07 16.18 16.72
C SER A 25 10.59 14.99 15.88
N ILE A 26 11.67 15.22 15.13
CA ILE A 26 12.33 14.15 14.36
C ILE A 26 12.85 13.03 15.28
N ASP A 27 13.32 13.38 16.48
CA ASP A 27 13.79 12.39 17.46
C ASP A 27 12.63 11.52 17.96
N GLU A 28 11.52 12.15 18.38
CA GLU A 28 10.32 11.44 18.82
C GLU A 28 9.72 10.55 17.71
N ALA A 29 9.74 11.03 16.46
CA ALA A 29 9.31 10.26 15.30
C ALA A 29 10.23 9.05 15.04
N SER A 30 11.54 9.22 15.22
CA SER A 30 12.54 8.15 15.10
C SER A 30 12.31 7.06 16.13
N GLU A 31 12.13 7.45 17.39
CA GLU A 31 11.84 6.52 18.49
C GLU A 31 10.52 5.76 18.26
N LEU A 32 9.47 6.49 17.85
CA LEU A 32 8.18 5.89 17.55
C LEU A 32 8.27 4.90 16.40
N TYR A 33 8.94 5.25 15.30
CA TYR A 33 9.08 4.34 14.17
C TYR A 33 9.90 3.11 14.53
N ALA A 34 11.01 3.26 15.24
CA ALA A 34 11.82 2.13 15.69
C ALA A 34 11.00 1.17 16.55
N LYS A 35 10.17 1.69 17.47
CA LYS A 35 9.24 0.89 18.27
C LYS A 35 8.23 0.14 17.40
N LEU A 36 7.53 0.84 16.50
CA LEU A 36 6.51 0.24 15.63
C LEU A 36 7.11 -0.80 14.67
N TYR A 37 8.30 -0.52 14.15
CA TYR A 37 9.03 -1.43 13.27
C TYR A 37 9.44 -2.71 14.02
N LYS A 38 9.94 -2.58 15.24
CA LYS A 38 10.24 -3.74 16.08
C LYS A 38 8.99 -4.56 16.41
N GLU A 39 7.90 -3.89 16.75
CA GLU A 39 6.63 -4.52 17.13
C GLU A 39 6.00 -5.30 15.96
N TYR A 40 5.91 -4.69 14.78
CA TYR A 40 5.18 -5.27 13.64
C TYR A 40 6.04 -6.02 12.64
N VAL A 41 7.31 -5.67 12.52
CA VAL A 41 8.25 -6.29 11.56
C VAL A 41 9.22 -7.25 12.25
N GLY A 42 9.49 -7.08 13.55
CA GLY A 42 10.30 -7.99 14.36
C GLY A 42 11.81 -7.70 14.36
N PHE A 43 12.26 -6.69 13.62
CA PHE A 43 13.68 -6.31 13.54
C PHE A 43 13.92 -4.94 14.15
N ASP A 44 15.16 -4.68 14.55
CA ASP A 44 15.58 -3.32 14.88
C ASP A 44 15.87 -2.58 13.58
N ILE A 45 15.36 -1.36 13.46
CA ILE A 45 15.65 -0.52 12.31
C ILE A 45 17.07 0.07 12.47
N PRO A 46 17.93 0.02 11.43
CA PRO A 46 19.27 0.56 11.54
C PRO A 46 19.24 2.10 11.56
N GLY A 47 19.42 2.68 12.74
CA GLY A 47 19.50 4.12 12.93
C GLY A 47 18.33 4.89 12.32
N GLU A 48 18.64 6.02 11.68
CA GLU A 48 17.66 6.93 11.08
C GLU A 48 17.26 6.54 9.65
N TYR A 49 17.37 5.26 9.28
CA TYR A 49 17.09 4.80 7.91
C TYR A 49 15.72 5.25 7.36
N TRP A 50 14.75 5.46 8.26
CA TRP A 50 13.44 6.00 7.89
C TRP A 50 13.51 7.41 7.30
N GLN A 51 14.47 8.24 7.67
CA GLN A 51 14.62 9.59 7.13
C GLN A 51 15.03 9.58 5.64
N LEU A 52 15.51 8.44 5.14
CA LEU A 52 15.92 8.29 3.75
C LEU A 52 14.67 8.02 2.88
N HIS A 53 14.35 9.00 2.04
CA HIS A 53 13.67 8.94 0.73
C HIS A 53 12.23 8.39 0.58
N HIS A 54 11.65 7.66 1.53
CA HIS A 54 10.24 7.22 1.42
C HIS A 54 9.32 7.83 2.50
N VAL A 55 9.89 8.57 3.45
CA VAL A 55 9.17 8.98 4.67
C VAL A 55 8.99 10.49 4.80
N MET A 56 9.84 11.29 4.17
CA MET A 56 9.69 12.75 4.05
C MET A 56 9.66 13.19 2.58
N PRO A 57 8.70 12.74 1.74
CA PRO A 57 8.42 13.49 0.52
C PRO A 57 7.83 14.86 0.89
N ASP A 58 7.79 15.81 -0.03
CA ASP A 58 7.04 17.08 0.08
C ASP A 58 5.52 16.89 0.31
N TYR A 59 5.08 15.65 0.55
CA TYR A 59 3.73 15.24 0.84
C TYR A 59 3.68 14.58 2.23
N ASP A 60 2.94 15.20 3.14
CA ASP A 60 2.81 14.80 4.55
C ASP A 60 2.46 13.32 4.76
N LEU A 61 1.74 12.69 3.81
CA LEU A 61 1.18 11.34 3.95
C LEU A 61 1.33 10.46 2.68
N TYR A 62 2.55 10.35 2.12
CA TYR A 62 2.76 9.50 0.95
C TYR A 62 2.76 7.98 1.23
N SER A 63 3.30 7.53 2.37
CA SER A 63 3.42 6.09 2.69
C SER A 63 2.07 5.33 2.71
N PRO A 64 0.99 5.88 3.29
CA PRO A 64 -0.34 5.27 3.22
C PRO A 64 -0.83 4.94 1.80
N SER A 65 -0.36 5.68 0.78
CA SER A 65 -0.78 5.47 -0.61
C SER A 65 -0.38 4.10 -1.15
N TYR A 66 0.71 3.49 -0.67
CA TYR A 66 1.12 2.15 -1.07
C TYR A 66 0.15 1.07 -0.57
N LEU A 67 -0.41 1.21 0.63
CA LEU A 67 -1.41 0.28 1.15
C LEU A 67 -2.72 0.40 0.35
N ILE A 68 -3.12 1.63 0.03
CA ILE A 68 -4.29 1.90 -0.83
C ILE A 68 -4.08 1.27 -2.22
N ALA A 69 -2.91 1.51 -2.83
CA ALA A 69 -2.56 0.95 -4.13
C ALA A 69 -2.56 -0.59 -4.12
N ALA A 70 -2.10 -1.23 -3.02
CA ALA A 70 -2.13 -2.68 -2.90
C ALA A 70 -3.56 -3.25 -2.88
N VAL A 71 -4.48 -2.59 -2.18
CA VAL A 71 -5.91 -2.96 -2.18
C VAL A 71 -6.50 -2.80 -3.59
N ARG A 72 -6.28 -1.63 -4.23
CA ARG A 72 -6.77 -1.34 -5.58
C ARG A 72 -6.20 -2.31 -6.63
N LYS A 73 -4.94 -2.70 -6.51
CA LYS A 73 -4.30 -3.72 -7.35
C LYS A 73 -5.05 -5.04 -7.25
N SER A 74 -5.38 -5.50 -6.05
CA SER A 74 -6.10 -6.76 -5.86
C SER A 74 -7.50 -6.74 -6.48
N GLU A 75 -8.20 -5.61 -6.38
CA GLU A 75 -9.49 -5.40 -7.05
C GLU A 75 -9.37 -5.45 -8.57
N LEU A 76 -8.36 -4.75 -9.12
CA LEU A 76 -8.08 -4.73 -10.54
C LEU A 76 -7.74 -6.12 -11.09
N ILE A 77 -6.91 -6.89 -10.38
CA ILE A 77 -6.57 -8.27 -10.75
C ILE A 77 -7.83 -9.15 -10.74
N LYS A 78 -8.69 -9.03 -9.72
CA LYS A 78 -9.96 -9.78 -9.67
C LYS A 78 -10.85 -9.45 -10.87
N ARG A 79 -10.93 -8.18 -11.26
CA ARG A 79 -11.72 -7.73 -12.42
C ARG A 79 -11.14 -8.23 -13.74
N LEU A 80 -9.81 -8.20 -13.89
CA LEU A 80 -9.11 -8.75 -15.06
C LEU A 80 -9.36 -10.25 -15.20
N ARG A 81 -9.21 -11.02 -14.12
CA ARG A 81 -9.53 -12.46 -14.09
C ARG A 81 -10.98 -12.73 -14.47
N SER A 82 -11.92 -12.00 -13.88
CA SER A 82 -13.36 -12.16 -14.17
C SER A 82 -13.71 -11.87 -15.63
N ARG A 83 -12.96 -10.99 -16.31
CA ARG A 83 -13.26 -10.55 -17.67
C ARG A 83 -12.51 -11.34 -18.75
N LEU A 84 -11.28 -11.74 -18.46
CA LEU A 84 -10.34 -12.29 -19.46
C LEU A 84 -9.84 -13.71 -19.10
N GLY A 85 -10.24 -14.25 -17.95
CA GLY A 85 -9.82 -15.56 -17.45
C GLY A 85 -8.56 -15.52 -16.58
N GLU A 86 -8.16 -16.68 -16.03
CA GLU A 86 -7.01 -16.77 -15.11
C GLU A 86 -5.67 -16.39 -15.76
N THR A 87 -5.55 -16.59 -17.07
CA THR A 87 -4.38 -16.22 -17.87
C THR A 87 -4.52 -14.85 -18.52
N TRP A 88 -5.29 -13.94 -17.91
CA TRP A 88 -5.51 -12.57 -18.41
C TRP A 88 -4.22 -11.83 -18.78
N TRP A 89 -3.12 -12.11 -18.07
CA TRP A 89 -1.81 -11.50 -18.25
C TRP A 89 -1.15 -11.83 -19.59
N ASP A 90 -1.61 -12.88 -20.28
CA ASP A 90 -1.13 -13.29 -21.61
C ASP A 90 -2.02 -12.73 -22.74
N SER A 91 -3.05 -11.95 -22.40
CA SER A 91 -3.99 -11.40 -23.38
C SER A 91 -3.68 -9.94 -23.71
N THR A 92 -3.54 -9.62 -24.99
CA THR A 92 -3.45 -8.22 -25.47
C THR A 92 -4.66 -7.39 -25.04
N LYS A 93 -5.83 -8.02 -24.86
CA LYS A 93 -7.05 -7.40 -24.36
C LYS A 93 -6.90 -6.82 -22.95
N ALA A 94 -5.98 -7.34 -22.13
CA ALA A 94 -5.69 -6.77 -20.83
C ALA A 94 -5.07 -5.37 -20.98
N GLY A 95 -4.13 -5.21 -21.92
CA GLY A 95 -3.52 -3.92 -22.22
C GLY A 95 -4.53 -2.89 -22.74
N ASP A 96 -5.42 -3.30 -23.64
CA ASP A 96 -6.49 -2.42 -24.15
C ASP A 96 -7.43 -1.97 -23.05
N TYR A 97 -7.82 -2.88 -22.16
CA TYR A 97 -8.66 -2.56 -21.02
C TYR A 97 -7.97 -1.64 -20.01
N LEU A 98 -6.69 -1.89 -19.70
CA LEU A 98 -5.90 -1.03 -18.82
C LEU A 98 -5.77 0.40 -19.39
N LYS A 99 -5.53 0.53 -20.70
CA LYS A 99 -5.51 1.85 -21.36
C LYS A 99 -6.85 2.56 -21.24
N GLN A 100 -7.97 1.84 -21.40
CA GLN A 100 -9.31 2.41 -21.25
C GLN A 100 -9.51 3.00 -19.86
N ILE A 101 -9.24 2.24 -18.79
CA ILE A 101 -9.43 2.72 -17.40
C ILE A 101 -8.44 3.83 -17.01
N MET A 102 -7.24 3.83 -17.59
CA MET A 102 -6.21 4.83 -17.28
C MET A 102 -6.33 6.10 -18.13
N SER A 103 -7.07 6.04 -19.25
CA SER A 103 -7.20 7.17 -20.20
C SER A 103 -7.66 8.50 -19.57
N PRO A 104 -8.50 8.55 -18.52
CA PRO A 104 -8.87 9.81 -17.88
C PRO A 104 -7.76 10.46 -17.04
N GLY A 105 -6.65 9.75 -16.77
CA GLY A 105 -5.55 10.28 -15.97
C GLY A 105 -6.00 10.62 -14.54
N ALA A 106 -5.87 11.89 -14.16
CA ALA A 106 -6.27 12.38 -12.84
C ALA A 106 -7.80 12.38 -12.62
N ASP A 107 -8.58 12.39 -13.71
CA ASP A 107 -10.05 12.38 -13.68
C ASP A 107 -10.61 10.94 -13.70
N ILE A 108 -9.84 9.96 -13.22
CA ILE A 108 -10.27 8.57 -13.15
C ILE A 108 -11.50 8.42 -12.26
N ASP A 109 -12.50 7.70 -12.74
CA ASP A 109 -13.68 7.37 -11.94
C ASP A 109 -13.33 6.33 -10.87
N LEU A 110 -13.23 6.79 -9.63
CA LEU A 110 -12.93 5.94 -8.48
C LEU A 110 -14.15 5.16 -7.98
N ASP A 111 -15.37 5.51 -8.40
CA ASP A 111 -16.58 4.75 -8.03
C ASP A 111 -16.62 3.38 -8.72
N GLU A 112 -15.81 3.17 -9.76
CA GLU A 112 -15.57 1.85 -10.34
C GLU A 112 -14.82 0.90 -9.40
N PHE A 113 -14.16 1.43 -8.37
CA PHE A 113 -13.47 0.67 -7.34
C PHE A 113 -14.30 0.68 -6.05
N SER A 114 -14.04 -0.28 -5.15
CA SER A 114 -14.79 -0.32 -3.89
C SER A 114 -14.46 0.89 -3.00
N LYS A 115 -15.13 1.05 -1.86
CA LYS A 115 -14.68 1.99 -0.81
C LYS A 115 -13.57 1.37 0.05
N LEU A 116 -12.49 0.89 -0.58
CA LEU A 116 -11.33 0.23 0.03
C LEU A 116 -11.66 -1.08 0.78
N ASP A 117 -12.41 -1.98 0.15
CA ASP A 117 -12.56 -3.36 0.61
C ASP A 117 -11.20 -4.06 0.61
N THR A 118 -10.64 -4.22 1.81
CA THR A 118 -9.33 -4.86 2.01
C THR A 118 -9.39 -6.38 1.88
N SER A 119 -10.58 -6.99 1.86
CA SER A 119 -10.76 -8.44 1.88
C SER A 119 -10.01 -9.17 0.77
N PRO A 120 -10.06 -8.75 -0.51
CA PRO A 120 -9.37 -9.44 -1.60
C PRO A 120 -7.85 -9.40 -1.46
N PHE A 121 -7.32 -8.41 -0.73
CA PHE A 121 -5.89 -8.28 -0.48
C PHE A 121 -5.45 -8.99 0.81
N LEU A 122 -6.17 -8.82 1.93
CA LEU A 122 -5.74 -9.33 3.23
C LEU A 122 -6.10 -10.80 3.47
N LYS A 123 -7.26 -11.28 2.99
CA LYS A 123 -7.68 -12.67 3.27
C LYS A 123 -6.66 -13.72 2.79
N PRO A 124 -6.12 -13.63 1.56
CA PRO A 124 -5.10 -14.58 1.10
C PRO A 124 -3.82 -14.57 1.93
N LEU A 125 -3.45 -13.41 2.51
CA LEU A 125 -2.26 -13.27 3.34
C LEU A 125 -2.45 -13.87 4.74
N LEU A 126 -3.66 -13.76 5.29
CA LEU A 126 -3.98 -14.22 6.64
C LEU A 126 -4.44 -15.68 6.70
N LYS A 127 -4.94 -16.20 5.58
CA LYS A 127 -5.36 -17.59 5.42
C LYS A 127 -4.84 -18.08 4.07
N PRO A 128 -3.57 -18.47 3.98
CA PRO A 128 -3.05 -19.10 2.78
C PRO A 128 -3.90 -20.35 2.50
N GLU A 129 -4.51 -20.43 1.32
CA GLU A 129 -5.07 -21.70 0.86
C GLU A 129 -3.88 -22.65 0.62
N ASN A 130 -3.90 -23.81 1.29
CA ASN A 130 -2.87 -24.85 1.18
C ASN A 130 -2.90 -25.52 -0.21
#